data_AF-A0A945S9P4-F1
#
_entry.id   AF-A0A945S9P4-F1
#
_cell.length_a   1.000
_cell.length_b   1.000
_cell.length_c   1.000
_cell.angle_alpha   90.00
_cell.angle_beta   90.00
_cell.angle_gamma   90.00
#
_symmetry.space_group_name_H-M   'P 1'
#
loop_
_entity.id
_entity.type
_entity.pdbx_description
1 polymer ?
#
loop_
_entity_poly.entity_id
_entity_poly.type
_entity_poly.pdbx_seq_one_letter_code
_entity_poly.pdbx_strand_id
1 'polypeptide(L)'
;MNTDIQECFLIEIEPIIRKTVPLVVRPVGAEDHDELIQDGLAIAWLNVQSLVRRGRRIIPKSVAYYAIQRLKSGRRSYGGSRTDVMSPGCQIDGKSRLVPLHGPIQGWYDELDQPTLRDHLEGHFPGPAAVACQKIDWETFLLRLSPPQRWVLAHTEMGLGTKAQALILGVSPSRIARIKRHIATIAKQFWGDSMLRDAVVVPERQVLLPVRPP
;
A
#
# COMPACT_ATOMS: atom_id res chain seq x y z
N MET A 1 11.54 -34.93 -10.84
CA MET A 1 10.08 -34.74 -10.96
C MET A 1 9.56 -35.94 -11.75
N ASN A 2 8.42 -36.54 -11.39
CA ASN A 2 7.94 -37.74 -12.10
C ASN A 2 7.41 -37.33 -13.48
N THR A 3 7.99 -37.86 -14.55
CA THR A 3 7.68 -37.55 -15.95
C THR A 3 6.21 -37.80 -16.27
N ASP A 4 5.61 -38.86 -15.72
CA ASP A 4 4.20 -39.21 -15.94
C ASP A 4 3.24 -38.12 -15.44
N ILE A 5 3.61 -37.42 -14.35
CA ILE A 5 2.80 -36.34 -13.77
C ILE A 5 2.88 -35.10 -14.66
N GLN A 6 4.06 -34.83 -15.22
CA GLN A 6 4.26 -33.72 -16.14
C GLN A 6 3.51 -33.96 -17.45
N GLU A 7 3.59 -35.16 -18.01
CA GLU A 7 2.84 -35.56 -19.21
C GLU A 7 1.33 -35.43 -18.99
N CYS A 8 0.80 -35.98 -17.89
CA CYS A 8 -0.61 -35.86 -17.54
C CYS A 8 -1.04 -34.38 -17.44
N PHE A 9 -0.20 -33.51 -16.87
CA PHE A 9 -0.51 -32.08 -16.78
C PHE A 9 -0.56 -31.40 -18.15
N LEU A 10 0.48 -31.59 -18.98
CA LEU A 10 0.62 -30.92 -20.27
C LEU A 10 -0.39 -31.44 -21.31
N ILE A 11 -0.70 -32.74 -21.30
CA ILE A 11 -1.55 -33.39 -22.31
C ILE A 11 -3.03 -33.36 -21.91
N GLU A 12 -3.36 -33.51 -20.62
CA GLU A 12 -4.76 -33.66 -20.20
C GLU A 12 -5.32 -32.43 -19.48
N ILE A 13 -4.53 -31.71 -18.67
CA ILE A 13 -5.03 -30.61 -17.83
C ILE A 13 -4.91 -29.26 -18.54
N GLU A 14 -3.73 -28.93 -19.05
CA GLU A 14 -3.43 -27.64 -19.68
C GLU A 14 -4.37 -27.31 -20.86
N PRO A 15 -4.66 -28.23 -21.80
CA PRO A 15 -5.52 -27.94 -22.94
C PRO A 15 -6.95 -27.58 -22.51
N ILE A 16 -7.46 -28.20 -21.44
CA ILE A 16 -8.79 -27.88 -20.89
C ILE A 16 -8.80 -26.44 -20.38
N ILE A 17 -7.77 -26.03 -19.65
CA ILE A 17 -7.68 -24.69 -19.07
C ILE A 17 -7.57 -23.64 -20.18
N ARG A 18 -6.63 -23.82 -21.12
CA ARG A 18 -6.44 -22.90 -22.26
C ARG A 18 -7.70 -22.69 -23.08
N LYS A 19 -8.44 -23.77 -23.34
CA LYS A 19 -9.68 -23.71 -24.12
C LYS A 19 -10.84 -23.09 -23.34
N THR A 20 -10.95 -23.40 -22.04
CA THR A 20 -12.17 -23.10 -21.28
C THR A 20 -12.11 -21.73 -20.60
N VAL A 21 -10.95 -21.30 -20.11
CA VAL A 21 -10.82 -20.04 -19.35
C VAL A 21 -11.33 -18.83 -20.13
N PRO A 22 -10.96 -18.60 -21.41
CA PRO A 22 -11.46 -17.46 -22.18
C PRO A 22 -12.98 -17.44 -22.36
N LEU A 23 -13.63 -18.60 -22.30
CA LEU A 23 -15.06 -18.75 -22.54
C LEU A 23 -15.90 -18.50 -21.28
N VAL A 24 -15.37 -18.78 -20.09
CA VAL A 24 -16.18 -18.85 -18.86
C VAL A 24 -15.68 -18.00 -17.71
N VAL A 25 -14.45 -17.49 -17.78
CA VAL A 25 -13.86 -16.63 -16.75
C VAL A 25 -13.79 -15.21 -17.29
N ARG A 26 -14.37 -14.26 -16.54
CA ARG A 26 -14.31 -12.85 -16.90
C ARG A 26 -13.03 -12.21 -16.33
N PRO A 27 -12.26 -11.48 -17.13
CA PRO A 27 -11.17 -10.65 -16.62
C PRO A 27 -11.71 -9.56 -15.69
N VAL A 28 -10.92 -9.19 -14.69
CA VAL A 28 -11.29 -8.18 -13.70
C VAL A 28 -10.21 -7.11 -13.62
N GLY A 29 -10.62 -5.84 -13.65
CA GLY A 29 -9.68 -4.72 -13.63
C GLY A 29 -8.83 -4.69 -14.91
N ALA A 30 -7.52 -4.78 -14.75
CA ALA A 30 -6.56 -4.76 -15.86
C ALA A 30 -6.14 -6.16 -16.35
N GLU A 31 -6.71 -7.22 -15.79
CA GLU A 31 -6.38 -8.59 -16.20
C GLU A 31 -6.79 -8.86 -17.65
N ASP A 32 -6.03 -9.72 -18.32
CA ASP A 32 -6.41 -10.30 -19.61
C ASP A 32 -6.61 -11.82 -19.54
N HIS A 33 -7.06 -12.42 -20.64
CA HIS A 33 -7.32 -13.85 -20.67
C HIS A 33 -6.05 -14.70 -20.65
N ASP A 34 -4.92 -14.19 -21.14
CA ASP A 34 -3.64 -14.92 -21.13
C ASP A 34 -3.08 -15.00 -19.71
N GLU A 35 -3.18 -13.91 -18.95
CA GLU A 35 -2.90 -13.88 -17.51
C GLU A 35 -3.79 -14.87 -16.74
N LEU A 36 -5.10 -14.88 -17.02
CA LEU A 36 -6.02 -15.81 -16.38
C LEU A 36 -5.71 -17.28 -16.72
N ILE A 37 -5.27 -17.56 -17.95
CA ILE A 37 -4.83 -18.91 -18.34
C ILE A 37 -3.60 -19.30 -17.51
N GLN A 38 -2.58 -18.45 -17.46
CA GLN A 38 -1.35 -18.72 -16.70
C GLN A 38 -1.66 -18.95 -15.21
N ASP A 39 -2.53 -18.13 -14.65
CA ASP A 39 -2.95 -18.24 -13.27
C ASP A 39 -3.74 -19.52 -13.00
N GLY A 40 -4.62 -19.90 -13.92
CA GLY A 40 -5.33 -21.19 -13.91
C GLY A 40 -4.39 -22.39 -13.94
N LEU A 41 -3.34 -22.34 -14.77
CA LEU A 41 -2.31 -23.38 -14.85
C LEU A 41 -1.52 -23.47 -13.53
N ALA A 42 -1.14 -22.34 -12.93
CA ALA A 42 -0.47 -22.31 -11.65
C ALA A 42 -1.33 -22.92 -10.53
N ILE A 43 -2.62 -22.56 -10.45
CA ILE A 43 -3.56 -23.14 -9.49
C ILE A 43 -3.71 -24.66 -9.71
N ALA A 44 -3.87 -25.09 -10.96
CA ALA A 44 -3.99 -26.50 -11.30
C ALA A 44 -2.75 -27.29 -10.89
N TRP A 45 -1.56 -26.73 -11.13
CA TRP A 45 -0.29 -27.34 -10.75
C TRP A 45 -0.15 -27.50 -9.23
N LEU A 46 -0.52 -26.46 -8.46
CA LEU A 46 -0.55 -26.53 -7.00
C LEU A 46 -1.50 -27.64 -6.49
N ASN A 47 -2.66 -27.79 -7.14
CA ASN A 47 -3.60 -28.87 -6.81
C ASN A 47 -3.00 -30.26 -7.12
N VAL A 48 -2.34 -30.43 -8.28
CA VAL A 48 -1.64 -31.68 -8.63
C VAL A 48 -0.58 -32.01 -7.57
N GLN A 49 0.28 -31.06 -7.23
CA GLN A 49 1.30 -31.27 -6.20
C GLN A 49 0.68 -31.67 -4.85
N SER A 50 -0.44 -31.06 -4.47
CA SER A 50 -1.15 -31.40 -3.24
C SER A 50 -1.69 -32.84 -3.25
N LEU A 51 -2.26 -33.29 -4.38
CA LEU A 51 -2.76 -34.66 -4.54
C LEU A 51 -1.61 -35.68 -4.46
N VAL A 52 -0.49 -35.40 -5.14
CA VAL A 52 0.70 -36.25 -5.13
C VAL A 52 1.27 -36.41 -3.72
N ARG A 53 1.44 -35.30 -2.98
CA ARG A 53 1.91 -35.34 -1.58
C ARG A 53 0.98 -36.14 -0.67
N ARG A 54 -0.32 -36.20 -0.99
CA ARG A 54 -1.32 -36.95 -0.23
C ARG A 54 -1.53 -38.39 -0.72
N GLY A 55 -0.76 -38.84 -1.72
CA GLY A 55 -0.93 -40.17 -2.33
C GLY A 55 -2.30 -40.37 -2.99
N ARG A 56 -2.95 -39.29 -3.43
CA ARG A 56 -4.26 -39.35 -4.08
C ARG A 56 -4.11 -39.42 -5.60
N ARG A 57 -5.01 -40.17 -6.24
CA ARG A 57 -5.11 -40.23 -7.70
C ARG A 57 -5.42 -38.86 -8.29
N ILE A 58 -4.69 -38.48 -9.33
CA ILE A 58 -4.97 -37.27 -10.12
C ILE A 58 -6.10 -37.60 -11.10
N ILE A 59 -7.15 -36.77 -11.10
CA ILE A 59 -8.24 -36.83 -12.07
C ILE A 59 -8.19 -35.51 -12.86
N PRO A 60 -7.64 -35.50 -14.08
CA PRO A 60 -7.33 -34.28 -14.84
C PRO A 60 -8.52 -33.32 -14.98
N LYS A 61 -9.67 -33.84 -15.39
CA LYS A 61 -10.91 -33.06 -15.53
C LYS A 61 -11.33 -32.38 -14.23
N SER A 62 -11.20 -33.07 -13.10
CA SER A 62 -11.52 -32.52 -11.78
C SER A 62 -10.55 -31.41 -11.39
N VAL A 63 -9.24 -31.60 -11.65
CA VAL A 63 -8.23 -30.58 -11.37
C VAL A 63 -8.49 -29.32 -12.18
N ALA A 64 -8.70 -29.45 -13.49
CA ALA A 64 -9.01 -28.32 -14.37
C ALA A 64 -10.31 -27.63 -13.95
N TYR A 65 -11.36 -28.40 -13.65
CA TYR A 65 -12.64 -27.87 -13.17
C TYR A 65 -12.47 -27.00 -11.92
N TYR A 66 -11.79 -27.51 -10.89
CA TYR A 66 -11.62 -26.75 -9.64
C TYR A 66 -10.67 -25.56 -9.79
N ALA A 67 -9.68 -25.62 -10.69
CA ALA A 67 -8.87 -24.46 -11.03
C ALA A 67 -9.72 -23.35 -11.67
N ILE A 68 -10.55 -23.71 -12.66
CA ILE A 68 -11.47 -22.77 -13.31
C ILE A 68 -12.49 -22.19 -12.32
N GLN A 69 -13.06 -23.00 -11.41
CA GLN A 69 -13.98 -22.49 -10.38
C GLN A 69 -13.31 -21.47 -9.45
N ARG A 70 -12.03 -21.68 -9.10
CA ARG A 70 -11.27 -20.70 -8.30
C ARG A 70 -11.14 -19.37 -9.06
N LEU A 71 -10.76 -19.41 -10.33
CA LEU A 71 -10.69 -18.21 -11.17
C LEU A 71 -12.03 -17.47 -11.25
N LYS A 72 -13.13 -18.19 -11.49
CA LYS A 72 -14.49 -17.62 -11.52
C LYS A 72 -14.89 -16.93 -10.22
N SER A 73 -14.41 -17.42 -9.08
CA SER A 73 -14.68 -16.83 -7.76
C SER A 73 -13.83 -15.59 -7.44
N GLY A 74 -12.97 -15.17 -8.37
CA GLY A 74 -12.02 -14.07 -8.18
C GLY A 74 -10.76 -14.46 -7.39
N ARG A 75 -10.52 -15.76 -7.19
CA ARG A 75 -9.26 -16.23 -6.63
C ARG A 75 -8.22 -16.31 -7.72
N ARG A 76 -6.99 -15.96 -7.36
CA ARG A 76 -5.83 -16.11 -8.22
C ARG A 76 -4.80 -17.04 -7.56
N SER A 77 -3.73 -17.37 -8.27
CA SER A 77 -2.62 -18.15 -7.74
C SER A 77 -1.86 -17.39 -6.65
N TYR A 78 -1.88 -16.05 -6.71
CA TYR A 78 -1.40 -15.18 -5.65
C TYR A 78 -2.43 -15.01 -4.52
N GLY A 79 -1.95 -14.74 -3.31
CA GLY A 79 -2.82 -14.48 -2.16
C GLY A 79 -3.61 -13.19 -2.35
N GLY A 80 -4.93 -13.31 -2.46
CA GLY A 80 -5.85 -12.18 -2.55
C GLY A 80 -6.88 -12.22 -1.41
N SER A 81 -7.11 -11.09 -0.75
CA SER A 81 -8.16 -10.94 0.25
C SER A 81 -9.35 -10.21 -0.34
N ARG A 82 -10.58 -10.65 -0.04
CA ARG A 82 -11.79 -9.89 -0.44
C ARG A 82 -11.94 -8.54 0.29
N THR A 83 -11.10 -8.28 1.30
CA THR A 83 -10.97 -6.96 1.94
C THR A 83 -10.03 -6.04 1.19
N ASP A 84 -9.16 -6.58 0.33
CA ASP A 84 -8.34 -5.78 -0.56
C ASP A 84 -9.20 -5.33 -1.73
N VAL A 85 -9.40 -4.01 -1.81
CA VAL A 85 -10.19 -3.35 -2.85
C VAL A 85 -9.65 -3.69 -4.24
N MET A 86 -8.35 -3.89 -4.40
CA MET A 86 -7.76 -4.24 -5.70
C MET A 86 -7.95 -5.71 -6.07
N SER A 87 -8.37 -6.56 -5.14
CA SER A 87 -8.50 -7.99 -5.43
C SER A 87 -9.65 -8.27 -6.41
N PRO A 88 -9.49 -9.25 -7.32
CA PRO A 88 -10.57 -9.64 -8.22
C PRO A 88 -11.82 -10.10 -7.45
N GLY A 89 -11.63 -10.79 -6.32
CA GLY A 89 -12.73 -11.20 -5.44
C GLY A 89 -13.55 -10.03 -4.90
N CYS A 90 -12.91 -8.94 -4.46
CA CYS A 90 -13.61 -7.76 -3.96
C CYS A 90 -14.35 -7.02 -5.08
N GLN A 91 -13.72 -6.88 -6.25
CA GLN A 91 -14.33 -6.25 -7.43
C GLN A 91 -15.54 -7.04 -7.94
N ILE A 92 -15.47 -8.37 -7.96
CA ILE A 92 -16.60 -9.25 -8.34
C ILE A 92 -17.78 -9.12 -7.37
N ASP A 93 -17.53 -8.91 -6.07
CA ASP A 93 -18.59 -8.72 -5.09
C ASP A 93 -19.36 -7.39 -5.29
N GLY A 94 -18.81 -6.45 -6.06
CA GLY A 94 -19.42 -5.15 -6.31
C GLY A 94 -19.51 -4.24 -5.08
N LYS A 95 -18.84 -4.60 -3.97
CA LYS A 95 -18.83 -3.83 -2.72
C LYS A 95 -17.84 -2.67 -2.73
N SER A 96 -16.92 -2.67 -3.68
CA SER A 96 -15.96 -1.60 -3.91
C SER A 96 -15.83 -1.35 -5.41
N ARG A 97 -15.43 -0.14 -5.77
CA ARG A 97 -15.24 0.27 -7.16
C ARG A 97 -13.97 1.09 -7.27
N LEU A 98 -13.11 0.73 -8.23
CA LEU A 98 -11.97 1.56 -8.59
C LEU A 98 -12.45 2.75 -9.42
N VAL A 99 -12.07 3.95 -8.97
CA VAL A 99 -12.32 5.20 -9.67
C VAL A 99 -10.98 5.71 -10.18
N PRO A 100 -10.84 5.98 -11.49
CA PRO A 100 -9.60 6.49 -12.04
C PRO A 100 -9.28 7.86 -11.43
N LEU A 101 -8.04 8.03 -10.99
CA LEU A 101 -7.57 9.26 -10.33
C LEU A 101 -7.64 10.47 -11.26
N HIS A 102 -7.34 10.26 -12.54
CA HIS A 102 -7.44 11.26 -13.61
C HIS A 102 -8.82 11.26 -14.30
N GLY A 103 -9.82 10.58 -13.71
CA GLY A 103 -11.19 10.66 -14.19
C GLY A 103 -11.86 11.97 -13.76
N PRO A 104 -12.80 12.51 -14.57
CA PRO A 104 -13.54 13.70 -14.20
C PRO A 104 -14.43 13.43 -12.99
N ILE A 105 -14.56 14.42 -12.09
CA ILE A 105 -15.57 14.38 -11.03
C ILE A 105 -16.91 14.78 -11.64
N GLN A 106 -17.80 13.80 -11.82
CA GLN A 106 -19.14 14.04 -12.38
C GLN A 106 -20.00 14.95 -11.47
N GLY A 107 -20.68 15.93 -12.08
CA GLY A 107 -21.84 16.61 -11.51
C GLY A 107 -21.61 18.00 -10.92
N TRP A 108 -20.41 18.58 -11.03
CA TRP A 108 -20.09 19.86 -10.36
C TRP A 108 -19.59 20.98 -11.28
N TYR A 109 -19.21 20.67 -12.53
CA TYR A 109 -18.52 21.62 -13.42
C TYR A 109 -18.96 21.46 -14.89
N ASP A 110 -18.97 22.57 -15.63
CA ASP A 110 -19.19 22.60 -17.08
C ASP A 110 -18.08 21.80 -17.81
N GLU A 111 -18.42 21.20 -18.96
CA GLU A 111 -17.58 20.20 -19.66
C GLU A 111 -16.16 20.65 -20.02
N LEU A 112 -15.91 21.96 -20.08
CA LEU A 112 -14.64 22.52 -20.58
C LEU A 112 -13.51 22.54 -19.54
N ASP A 113 -13.81 22.40 -18.25
CA ASP A 113 -12.78 22.48 -17.18
C ASP A 113 -13.16 21.63 -15.96
N GLN A 114 -13.49 20.34 -16.19
CA GLN A 114 -13.85 19.43 -15.11
C GLN A 114 -12.60 19.00 -14.33
N PRO A 115 -12.46 19.39 -13.05
CA PRO A 115 -11.36 18.91 -12.22
C PRO A 115 -11.45 17.39 -12.06
N THR A 116 -10.28 16.77 -12.05
CA THR A 116 -10.14 15.34 -11.82
C THR A 116 -10.16 15.01 -10.33
N LEU A 117 -10.35 13.74 -10.00
CA LEU A 117 -10.19 13.28 -8.62
C LEU A 117 -8.79 13.63 -8.08
N ARG A 118 -7.76 13.63 -8.94
CA ARG A 118 -6.41 14.06 -8.61
C ARG A 118 -6.37 15.49 -8.12
N ASP A 119 -6.96 16.43 -8.84
CA ASP A 119 -6.90 17.86 -8.51
C ASP A 119 -7.56 18.14 -7.16
N HIS A 120 -8.59 17.36 -6.82
CA HIS A 120 -9.25 17.44 -5.52
C HIS A 120 -8.43 16.80 -4.38
N LEU A 121 -7.69 15.72 -4.69
CA LEU A 121 -6.82 15.02 -3.76
C LEU A 121 -5.44 15.64 -3.63
N GLU A 122 -5.03 16.51 -4.55
CA GLU A 122 -3.71 17.12 -4.53
C GLU A 122 -3.47 17.80 -3.18
N GLY A 123 -2.39 17.32 -2.57
CA GLY A 123 -2.26 17.19 -1.14
C GLY A 123 -1.95 18.49 -0.42
N HIS A 124 -2.03 18.40 0.90
CA HIS A 124 -1.66 19.41 1.87
C HIS A 124 -0.13 19.58 1.93
N PHE A 125 0.49 19.85 0.79
CA PHE A 125 1.85 20.33 0.82
C PHE A 125 1.82 21.72 1.46
N PRO A 126 2.69 21.98 2.46
CA PRO A 126 2.85 23.34 2.93
C PRO A 126 3.17 24.22 1.72
N GLY A 127 2.38 25.27 1.50
CA GLY A 127 2.64 26.20 0.42
C GLY A 127 4.05 26.79 0.53
N PRO A 128 4.62 27.37 -0.54
CA PRO A 128 5.98 27.90 -0.52
C PRO A 128 6.24 28.88 0.64
N ALA A 129 5.24 29.69 0.99
CA ALA A 129 5.29 30.57 2.14
C ALA A 129 5.40 29.81 3.48
N ALA A 130 4.62 28.74 3.66
CA ALA A 130 4.67 27.92 4.87
C ALA A 130 6.03 27.19 5.00
N VAL A 131 6.58 26.69 3.89
CA VAL A 131 7.93 26.11 3.85
C VAL A 131 9.00 27.15 4.22
N ALA A 132 8.87 28.37 3.68
CA ALA A 132 9.79 29.46 4.00
C ALA A 132 9.71 29.87 5.47
N CYS A 133 8.50 30.05 6.02
CA CYS A 133 8.28 30.34 7.43
C CYS A 133 8.87 29.24 8.32
N GLN A 134 8.61 27.97 8.01
CA GLN A 134 9.18 26.84 8.75
C GLN A 134 10.71 26.89 8.76
N LYS A 135 11.34 27.18 7.62
CA LYS A 135 12.79 27.32 7.52
C LYS A 135 13.31 28.45 8.41
N ILE A 136 12.69 29.63 8.34
CA ILE A 136 13.05 30.80 9.15
C ILE A 136 12.90 30.50 10.64
N ASP A 137 11.80 29.84 11.03
CA ASP A 137 11.53 29.47 12.41
C ASP A 137 12.58 28.48 12.94
N TRP A 138 12.95 27.48 12.15
CA TRP A 138 14.01 26.53 12.51
C TRP A 138 15.38 27.19 12.63
N GLU A 139 15.76 28.03 11.67
CA GLU A 139 17.02 28.77 11.73
C GLU A 139 17.06 29.66 12.99
N THR A 140 15.97 30.36 13.28
CA THR A 140 15.82 31.21 14.47
C THR A 140 15.88 30.39 15.76
N PHE A 141 15.23 29.23 15.80
CA PHE A 141 15.27 28.31 16.93
C PHE A 141 16.68 27.77 17.18
N LEU A 142 17.37 27.34 16.12
CA LEU A 142 18.74 26.82 16.21
C LEU A 142 19.73 27.86 16.74
N LEU A 143 19.51 29.16 16.50
CA LEU A 143 20.31 30.24 17.08
C LEU A 143 20.17 30.35 18.61
N ARG A 144 19.07 29.85 19.20
CA ARG A 144 18.87 29.81 20.67
C ARG A 144 19.59 28.64 21.33
N LEU A 145 20.13 27.71 20.54
CA LEU A 145 20.81 26.52 21.04
C LEU A 145 22.33 26.68 21.04
N SER A 146 22.95 26.32 22.15
CA SER A 146 24.40 26.17 22.26
C SER A 146 24.94 25.06 21.32
N PRO A 147 26.23 25.08 20.95
CA PRO A 147 26.81 24.05 20.09
C PRO A 147 26.56 22.60 20.54
N PRO A 148 26.68 22.24 21.83
CA PRO A 148 26.36 20.88 22.28
C PRO A 148 24.87 20.51 22.13
N GLN A 149 23.97 21.48 22.28
CA GLN A 149 22.52 21.26 22.10
C GLN A 149 22.18 21.03 20.63
N ARG A 150 22.75 21.84 19.72
CA ARG A 150 22.59 21.66 18.27
C ARG A 150 23.11 20.30 17.82
N TRP A 151 24.28 19.89 18.33
CA TRP A 151 24.85 18.57 18.03
C TRP A 151 23.91 17.44 18.49
N VAL A 152 23.41 17.51 19.73
CA VAL A 152 22.47 16.51 20.27
C VAL A 152 21.17 16.47 19.47
N LEU A 153 20.65 17.61 19.03
CA LEU A 153 19.42 17.69 18.24
C LEU A 153 19.62 17.02 16.87
N ALA A 154 20.65 17.43 16.11
CA ALA A 154 20.95 16.88 14.78
C ALA A 154 21.18 15.37 14.81
N HIS A 155 21.89 14.86 15.82
CA HIS A 155 22.14 13.42 15.93
C HIS A 155 20.93 12.65 16.47
N THR A 156 19.98 13.32 17.13
CA THR A 156 18.70 12.69 17.51
C THR A 156 17.80 12.54 16.28
N GLU A 157 17.77 13.54 15.39
CA GLU A 157 17.08 13.46 14.09
C GLU A 157 17.59 12.29 13.24
N MET A 158 18.90 12.07 13.22
CA MET A 158 19.54 10.93 12.53
C MET A 158 19.28 9.57 13.21
N GLY A 159 18.50 9.52 14.30
CA GLY A 159 18.18 8.28 15.01
C GLY A 159 19.25 7.79 15.99
N LEU A 160 20.28 8.58 16.30
CA LEU A 160 21.34 8.16 17.22
C LEU A 160 20.82 8.06 18.66
N GLY A 161 21.00 6.90 19.27
CA GLY A 161 20.56 6.64 20.64
C GLY A 161 21.31 7.44 21.71
N THR A 162 20.65 7.71 22.84
CA THR A 162 21.20 8.50 23.97
C THR A 162 22.53 7.96 24.51
N LYS A 163 22.73 6.63 24.53
CA LYS A 163 24.00 6.02 24.99
C LYS A 163 25.16 6.29 24.02
N ALA A 164 24.89 6.24 22.70
CA ALA A 164 25.89 6.53 21.69
C ALA A 164 26.26 8.02 21.68
N GLN A 165 25.26 8.90 21.80
CA GLN A 165 25.50 10.35 21.95
C GLN A 165 26.35 10.67 23.19
N ALA A 166 26.09 9.99 24.32
CA ALA A 166 26.84 10.13 25.56
C ALA A 166 28.30 9.72 25.41
N LEU A 167 28.55 8.58 24.75
CA LEU A 167 29.89 8.09 24.46
C LEU A 167 30.70 9.08 23.61
N ILE A 168 30.11 9.60 22.53
CA ILE A 168 30.80 10.52 21.60
C ILE A 168 31.13 11.85 22.28
N LEU A 169 30.21 12.37 23.10
CA LEU A 169 30.39 13.64 23.80
C LEU A 169 31.20 13.52 25.10
N GLY A 170 31.59 12.30 25.50
CA GLY A 170 32.33 12.07 26.75
C GLY A 170 31.54 12.44 28.02
N VAL A 171 30.21 12.31 27.99
CA VAL A 171 29.33 12.67 29.12
C VAL A 171 28.44 11.50 29.52
N SER A 172 27.79 11.59 30.69
CA SER A 172 26.84 10.56 31.11
C SER A 172 25.56 10.56 30.27
N PRO A 173 24.88 9.41 30.09
CA PRO A 173 23.56 9.35 29.45
C PRO A 173 22.52 10.28 30.09
N SER A 174 22.58 10.45 31.42
CA SER A 174 21.72 11.37 32.16
C SER A 174 21.95 12.83 31.76
N ARG A 175 23.19 13.22 31.42
CA ARG A 175 23.52 14.55 30.92
C ARG A 175 22.88 14.79 29.55
N ILE A 176 22.91 13.82 28.65
CA ILE A 176 22.23 13.90 27.35
C ILE A 176 20.72 14.02 27.52
N ALA A 177 20.11 13.20 28.39
CA ALA A 177 18.68 13.29 28.69
C ALA A 177 18.29 14.68 29.21
N ARG A 178 19.13 15.28 30.08
CA ARG A 178 18.94 16.66 30.56
C ARG A 178 19.03 17.68 29.43
N ILE A 179 19.99 17.53 28.51
CA ILE A 179 20.13 18.39 27.33
C ILE A 179 18.86 18.33 26.46
N LYS A 180 18.36 17.12 26.15
CA LYS A 180 17.14 16.92 25.36
C LYS A 180 15.91 17.56 26.02
N ARG A 181 15.73 17.40 27.33
CA ARG A 181 14.64 18.06 28.08
C ARG A 181 14.74 19.57 28.00
N HIS A 182 15.94 20.12 28.13
CA HIS A 182 16.14 21.55 28.05
C HIS A 182 15.87 22.10 26.64
N ILE A 183 16.29 21.38 25.58
CA ILE A 183 15.91 21.71 24.19
C ILE A 183 14.39 21.72 24.04
N ALA A 184 13.69 20.72 24.60
CA ALA A 184 12.22 20.67 24.57
C ALA A 184 11.57 21.85 25.32
N THR A 185 12.15 22.31 26.44
CA THR A 185 11.68 23.52 27.12
C THR A 185 11.83 24.76 26.25
N ILE A 186 12.98 24.93 25.58
CA ILE A 186 13.21 26.07 24.66
C ILE A 186 12.24 25.98 23.48
N ALA A 187 11.99 24.79 22.94
CA ALA A 187 11.06 24.57 21.84
C ALA A 187 9.63 24.98 22.22
N LYS A 188 9.15 24.58 23.42
CA LYS A 188 7.83 25.00 23.92
C LYS A 188 7.74 26.51 24.15
N GLN A 189 8.81 27.14 24.63
CA GLN A 189 8.84 28.60 24.77
C GLN A 189 8.83 29.32 23.42
N PHE A 190 9.36 28.70 22.38
CA PHE A 190 9.46 29.28 21.04
C PHE A 190 8.18 29.09 20.21
N TRP A 191 7.65 27.86 20.15
CA TRP A 191 6.47 27.50 19.34
C TRP A 191 5.16 27.37 20.12
N GLY A 192 5.20 27.50 21.45
CA GLY A 192 4.05 27.31 22.33
C GLY A 192 3.86 25.87 22.80
N ASP A 193 2.99 25.70 23.81
CA ASP A 193 2.72 24.39 24.43
C ASP A 193 1.90 23.44 23.54
N SER A 194 1.22 23.98 22.52
CA SER A 194 0.42 23.22 21.56
C SER A 194 1.23 22.63 20.40
N MET A 195 2.52 22.96 20.25
CA MET A 195 3.36 22.59 19.10
C MET A 195 3.22 21.12 18.67
N LEU A 196 3.20 20.18 19.63
CA LEU A 196 3.08 18.75 19.32
C LEU A 196 1.68 18.35 18.86
N ARG A 197 0.64 19.05 19.31
CA ARG A 197 -0.74 18.84 18.84
C ARG A 197 -0.89 19.41 17.43
N ASP A 198 -0.39 20.62 17.21
CA ASP A 198 -0.47 21.33 15.95
C ASP A 198 0.27 20.58 14.83
N ALA A 199 1.39 19.92 15.16
CA ALA A 199 2.13 19.08 14.23
C ALA A 199 1.41 17.79 13.80
N VAL A 200 0.35 17.37 14.50
CA VAL A 200 -0.35 16.08 14.28
C VAL A 200 -1.74 16.27 13.66
N VAL A 201 -2.21 17.51 13.50
CA VAL A 201 -3.53 17.78 12.89
C VAL A 201 -3.52 17.33 11.42
N VAL A 202 -4.20 16.22 11.14
CA VAL A 202 -4.52 15.79 9.77
C VAL A 202 -5.84 16.46 9.38
N PRO A 203 -5.89 17.25 8.29
CA PRO A 203 -7.13 17.85 7.84
C PRO A 203 -8.12 16.78 7.37
N GLU A 204 -9.30 16.74 7.99
CA GLU A 204 -10.41 15.87 7.56
C GLU A 204 -10.97 16.38 6.22
N ARG A 205 -10.86 15.58 5.16
CA ARG A 205 -11.66 15.76 3.94
C ARG A 205 -12.52 14.51 3.72
N GLN A 206 -13.83 14.63 3.94
CA GLN A 206 -14.78 13.65 3.42
C GLN A 206 -15.06 13.97 1.95
N VAL A 207 -14.54 13.16 1.04
CA VAL A 207 -14.93 13.22 -0.37
C VAL A 207 -16.19 12.37 -0.55
N LEU A 208 -17.34 13.02 -0.66
CA LEU A 208 -18.60 12.36 -1.01
C LEU A 208 -18.63 12.15 -2.53
N LEU A 209 -18.20 10.97 -2.99
CA LEU A 209 -18.37 10.59 -4.40
C LEU A 209 -19.84 10.24 -4.66
N PRO A 210 -20.50 10.85 -5.65
CA PRO A 210 -21.86 10.47 -6.02
C PRO A 210 -21.86 9.03 -6.52
N VAL A 211 -22.43 8.13 -5.73
CA VAL A 211 -22.66 6.73 -6.14
C VAL A 211 -23.83 6.75 -7.13
N ARG A 212 -23.57 6.57 -8.42
CA ARG A 212 -24.66 6.21 -9.36
C ARG A 212 -25.26 4.88 -8.91
N PRO A 213 -26.58 4.77 -8.69
CA PRO A 213 -27.21 3.49 -8.40
C PRO A 213 -27.02 2.52 -9.58
N PRO A 214 -27.05 1.20 -9.31
CA PRO A 214 -26.79 0.14 -10.29
C PRO A 214 -27.74 0.16 -11.49
#